data_AF-A0AA41VPG4-F1
#
_entry.id   AF-A0AA41VPG4-F1
#
_cell.length_a   1.000
_cell.length_b   1.000
_cell.length_c   1.000
_cell.angle_alpha   90.00
_cell.angle_beta   90.00
_cell.angle_gamma   90.00
#
_symmetry.space_group_name_H-M   'P 1'
#
loop_
_entity.id
_entity.type
_entity.pdbx_description
1 polymer ?
#
loop_
_entity_poly.entity_id
_entity_poly.type
_entity_poly.pdbx_seq_one_letter_code
_entity_poly.pdbx_strand_id
1 'polypeptide(L)'
;MEIQVHNSWLFFPFHRYYLYFHEKILGSLIGDPTFALPFWNWDSPAGMKMPSMYAKPGSYLYDKIRDAKHQPPYLLDFAYNLVDANLPPKQLYTNNLTTMYRQVVSGAKTATLFLGAPYRAGGVPNPGGGTLENAPHGAVHIWTGDRNQPNLENMGHFYAAARDPIFFAHHSNCDRMWTIWKSLGGNRKDFTDPDFLNAGFLFYDEKKQLVKVTVKDCLKQENLRYKYQDVEIPWLQTKPKPPKARAVERKIAQKRSVDTTTFPIILDKTVKLLVKRPKTTSRSKKEKEEKEEILVLNGIELSRGALVKFDVFINDEDEVGPESSEFVGTFTNIPQNHGKDENFKTCLRLGITEILEDLDAEDDDDVLVTIIPRDSGRVKNVVTIEDIVIEFD
;
A
#
# COMPACT_ATOMS: atom_id res chain seq x y z
N MET A 1 -13.10 4.89 22.92
CA MET A 1 -12.91 4.07 21.71
C MET A 1 -12.42 5.01 20.63
N GLU A 2 -11.21 4.80 20.14
CA GLU A 2 -10.73 5.46 18.93
C GLU A 2 -11.31 4.67 17.74
N ILE A 3 -11.74 5.35 16.68
CA ILE A 3 -12.15 4.71 15.42
C ILE A 3 -11.16 5.18 14.37
N GLN A 4 -10.47 4.22 13.75
CA GLN A 4 -9.54 4.47 12.66
C GLN A 4 -9.86 3.52 11.51
N VAL A 5 -10.10 4.07 10.32
CA VAL A 5 -10.44 3.29 9.13
C VAL A 5 -9.22 2.91 8.30
N HIS A 6 -8.12 3.68 8.46
CA HIS A 6 -6.81 3.37 7.87
C HIS A 6 -6.11 2.25 8.65
N ASN A 7 -5.09 1.67 8.03
CA ASN A 7 -4.26 0.59 8.56
C ASN A 7 -5.09 -0.61 9.05
N SER A 8 -6.16 -0.95 8.31
CA SER A 8 -7.06 -2.05 8.65
C SER A 8 -7.91 -2.50 7.47
N TRP A 9 -8.62 -3.62 7.62
CA TRP A 9 -9.61 -4.11 6.66
C TRP A 9 -10.74 -3.11 6.33
N LEU A 10 -10.93 -2.02 7.10
CA LEU A 10 -11.96 -1.03 6.86
C LEU A 10 -11.58 -0.01 5.79
N PHE A 11 -10.30 0.03 5.37
CA PHE A 11 -9.78 1.02 4.42
C PHE A 11 -10.59 1.06 3.13
N PHE A 12 -10.69 -0.06 2.42
CA PHE A 12 -11.40 -0.13 1.14
C PHE A 12 -12.90 0.16 1.25
N PRO A 13 -13.69 -0.53 2.09
CA PRO A 13 -15.13 -0.29 2.13
C PRO A 13 -15.51 1.10 2.64
N PHE A 14 -14.73 1.69 3.57
CA PHE A 14 -14.95 3.07 3.98
C PHE A 14 -14.77 4.04 2.80
N HIS A 15 -13.65 3.94 2.07
CA HIS A 15 -13.36 4.83 0.95
C HIS A 15 -14.32 4.62 -0.22
N ARG A 16 -14.77 3.38 -0.47
CA ARG A 16 -15.83 3.09 -1.45
C ARG A 16 -17.11 3.88 -1.15
N TYR A 17 -17.59 3.86 0.10
CA TYR A 17 -18.76 4.65 0.47
C TYR A 17 -18.49 6.15 0.46
N TYR A 18 -17.29 6.57 0.85
CA TYR A 18 -16.92 7.98 0.80
C TYR A 18 -17.01 8.52 -0.64
N LEU A 19 -16.46 7.78 -1.61
CA LEU A 19 -16.57 8.10 -3.03
C LEU A 19 -18.01 8.01 -3.54
N TYR A 20 -18.75 6.96 -3.15
CA TYR A 20 -20.14 6.78 -3.56
C TYR A 20 -20.99 8.00 -3.23
N PHE A 21 -21.04 8.42 -1.96
CA PHE A 21 -21.84 9.58 -1.58
C PHE A 21 -21.29 10.88 -2.18
N HIS A 22 -19.97 11.03 -2.30
CA HIS A 22 -19.38 12.19 -2.97
C HIS A 22 -19.81 12.31 -4.44
N GLU A 23 -19.77 11.21 -5.20
CA GLU A 23 -20.23 11.13 -6.58
C GLU A 23 -21.72 11.46 -6.71
N LYS A 24 -22.56 10.87 -5.86
CA LYS A 24 -24.01 11.13 -5.83
C LYS A 24 -24.32 12.60 -5.53
N ILE A 25 -23.61 13.20 -4.57
CA ILE A 25 -23.74 14.62 -4.24
C ILE A 25 -23.37 15.47 -5.45
N LEU A 26 -22.21 15.24 -6.09
CA LEU A 26 -21.78 16.02 -7.26
C LEU A 26 -22.79 15.93 -8.41
N GLY A 27 -23.26 14.72 -8.75
CA GLY A 27 -24.28 14.54 -9.79
C GLY A 27 -25.57 15.28 -9.47
N SER A 28 -26.02 15.26 -8.21
CA SER A 28 -27.22 15.99 -7.79
C SER A 28 -27.11 17.51 -7.94
N LEU A 29 -25.92 18.08 -7.68
CA LEU A 29 -25.68 19.52 -7.74
C LEU A 29 -25.77 20.09 -9.16
N ILE A 30 -25.52 19.25 -10.17
CA ILE A 30 -25.55 19.65 -11.58
C ILE A 30 -26.76 19.07 -12.34
N GLY A 31 -27.64 18.33 -11.65
CA GLY A 31 -28.81 17.69 -12.27
C GLY A 31 -28.45 16.54 -13.21
N ASP A 32 -27.28 15.91 -13.05
CA ASP A 32 -26.84 14.78 -13.85
C ASP A 32 -26.90 13.48 -13.02
N PRO A 33 -27.95 12.64 -13.20
CA PRO A 33 -28.07 11.39 -12.47
C PRO A 33 -27.06 10.32 -12.92
N THR A 34 -26.33 10.56 -14.00
CA THR A 34 -25.32 9.66 -14.60
C THR A 34 -23.89 10.13 -14.40
N PHE A 35 -23.68 11.24 -13.67
CA PHE A 35 -22.36 11.74 -13.32
C PHE A 35 -21.50 10.63 -12.70
N ALA A 36 -20.26 10.52 -13.17
CA ALA A 36 -19.29 9.57 -12.67
C ALA A 36 -17.96 10.26 -12.37
N LEU A 37 -17.35 9.93 -11.23
CA LEU A 37 -16.03 10.40 -10.87
C LEU A 37 -14.96 9.82 -11.81
N PRO A 38 -13.98 10.62 -12.25
CA PRO A 38 -12.80 10.05 -12.92
C PRO A 38 -11.97 9.24 -11.93
N PHE A 39 -11.16 8.32 -12.44
CA PHE A 39 -10.08 7.69 -11.69
C PHE A 39 -8.73 8.17 -12.25
N TRP A 40 -7.79 8.49 -11.35
CA TRP A 40 -6.42 8.77 -11.76
C TRP A 40 -5.75 7.45 -12.10
N ASN A 41 -5.64 7.15 -13.40
CA ASN A 41 -5.11 5.89 -13.94
C ASN A 41 -3.58 5.74 -13.79
N TRP A 42 -3.04 5.94 -12.58
CA TRP A 42 -1.61 5.89 -12.29
C TRP A 42 -0.99 4.49 -12.48
N ASP A 43 -1.80 3.44 -12.62
CA ASP A 43 -1.32 2.08 -12.91
C ASP A 43 -1.05 1.86 -14.41
N SER A 44 -1.34 2.83 -15.27
CA SER A 44 -1.00 2.82 -16.69
C SER A 44 -0.01 3.94 -17.04
N PRO A 45 0.98 3.73 -17.94
CA PRO A 45 1.99 4.74 -18.27
C PRO A 45 1.41 6.11 -18.66
N ALA A 46 0.29 6.14 -19.38
CA ALA A 46 -0.35 7.38 -19.81
C ALA A 46 -0.94 8.19 -18.63
N GLY A 47 -1.31 7.51 -17.53
CA GLY A 47 -1.86 8.13 -16.33
C GLY A 47 -0.85 8.31 -15.19
N MET A 48 0.43 7.98 -15.36
CA MET A 48 1.46 8.17 -14.33
C MET A 48 1.89 9.63 -14.13
N LYS A 49 1.32 10.57 -14.88
CA LYS A 49 1.47 12.02 -14.64
C LYS A 49 0.21 12.54 -13.98
N MET A 50 0.33 13.60 -13.20
CA MET A 50 -0.85 14.30 -12.69
C MET A 50 -1.77 14.67 -13.87
N PRO A 51 -3.08 14.32 -13.85
CA PRO A 51 -3.95 14.61 -14.99
C PRO A 51 -4.10 16.12 -15.18
N SER A 52 -4.03 16.58 -16.42
CA SER A 52 -3.97 18.01 -16.76
C SER A 52 -5.16 18.83 -16.24
N MET A 53 -6.34 18.20 -16.13
CA MET A 53 -7.55 18.83 -15.56
C MET A 53 -7.38 19.28 -14.10
N TYR A 54 -6.56 18.56 -13.33
CA TYR A 54 -6.19 18.92 -11.95
C TYR A 54 -5.02 19.89 -11.94
N ALA A 55 -4.02 19.74 -12.83
CA ALA A 55 -2.81 20.57 -12.82
C ALA A 55 -3.00 22.01 -13.35
N LYS A 56 -4.10 22.31 -14.06
CA LYS A 56 -4.32 23.61 -14.71
C LYS A 56 -4.74 24.70 -13.72
N PRO A 57 -3.93 25.76 -13.50
CA PRO A 57 -4.35 26.90 -12.68
C PRO A 57 -5.64 27.56 -13.21
N GLY A 58 -6.54 27.93 -12.30
CA GLY A 58 -7.86 28.48 -12.64
C GLY A 58 -8.95 27.43 -12.91
N SER A 59 -8.61 26.14 -12.94
CA SER A 59 -9.59 25.05 -12.87
C SER A 59 -10.21 24.97 -11.46
N TYR A 60 -11.49 24.63 -11.35
CA TYR A 60 -12.10 24.30 -10.05
C TYR A 60 -11.54 23.02 -9.41
N LEU A 61 -10.80 22.21 -10.20
CA LEU A 61 -10.11 21.02 -9.75
C LEU A 61 -8.65 21.29 -9.33
N TYR A 62 -8.19 22.52 -9.51
CA TYR A 62 -6.83 22.91 -9.15
C TYR A 62 -6.70 23.13 -7.65
N ASP A 63 -5.60 22.64 -7.10
CA ASP A 63 -5.15 22.99 -5.76
C ASP A 63 -3.73 23.55 -5.86
N LYS A 64 -3.52 24.69 -5.22
CA LYS A 64 -2.20 25.34 -5.15
C LYS A 64 -1.28 24.66 -4.13
N ILE A 65 -1.83 23.89 -3.20
CA ILE A 65 -1.13 23.21 -2.11
C ILE A 65 -0.77 21.79 -2.56
N ARG A 66 0.02 21.71 -3.63
CA ARG A 66 0.61 20.50 -4.20
C ARG A 66 2.10 20.72 -4.39
N ASP A 67 2.85 19.63 -4.51
CA ASP A 67 4.27 19.74 -4.82
C ASP A 67 4.51 20.47 -6.15
N ALA A 68 5.23 21.60 -6.08
CA ALA A 68 5.51 22.44 -7.24
C ALA A 68 6.43 21.75 -8.27
N LYS A 69 7.26 20.78 -7.85
CA LYS A 69 8.13 20.02 -8.75
C LYS A 69 7.39 18.91 -9.48
N HIS A 70 6.29 18.41 -8.91
CA HIS A 70 5.56 17.26 -9.41
C HIS A 70 4.39 17.62 -10.33
N GLN A 71 4.41 18.83 -10.90
CA GLN A 71 3.46 19.20 -11.95
C GLN A 71 3.82 18.50 -13.27
N PRO A 72 2.85 18.26 -14.18
CA PRO A 72 3.14 17.68 -15.48
C PRO A 72 4.25 18.46 -16.21
N PRO A 73 5.21 17.76 -16.85
CA PRO A 73 5.18 16.35 -17.21
C PRO A 73 5.85 15.39 -16.20
N TYR A 74 6.07 15.80 -14.94
CA TYR A 74 6.74 14.97 -13.94
C TYR A 74 6.01 13.63 -13.70
N LEU A 75 6.77 12.55 -13.58
CA LEU A 75 6.25 11.20 -13.41
C LEU A 75 6.11 10.87 -11.92
N LEU A 76 4.98 10.25 -11.59
CA LEU A 76 4.72 9.67 -10.29
C LEU A 76 5.73 8.56 -10.00
N ASP A 77 6.18 8.47 -8.76
CA ASP A 77 7.12 7.46 -8.28
C ASP A 77 6.50 6.71 -7.09
N PHE A 78 6.24 5.41 -7.25
CA PHE A 78 5.72 4.59 -6.15
C PHE A 78 6.78 4.27 -5.08
N ALA A 79 8.06 4.46 -5.38
CA ALA A 79 9.14 4.42 -4.41
C ALA A 79 9.36 5.77 -3.71
N TYR A 80 8.59 6.82 -4.02
CA TYR A 80 8.78 8.15 -3.47
C TYR A 80 8.77 8.18 -1.94
N ASN A 81 9.70 8.95 -1.37
CA ASN A 81 9.94 9.09 0.06
C ASN A 81 10.23 10.55 0.46
N LEU A 82 9.72 11.55 -0.29
CA LEU A 82 10.11 12.98 -0.27
C LEU A 82 11.45 13.33 -0.97
N VAL A 83 12.22 12.34 -1.39
CA VAL A 83 13.42 12.55 -2.19
C VAL A 83 13.12 12.18 -3.64
N ASP A 84 13.33 13.14 -4.54
CA ASP A 84 13.09 12.95 -5.97
C ASP A 84 14.14 11.99 -6.53
N ALA A 85 13.71 10.85 -7.08
CA ALA A 85 14.63 9.88 -7.65
C ALA A 85 15.29 10.43 -8.92
N ASN A 86 16.62 10.27 -9.03
CA ASN A 86 17.36 10.59 -10.24
C ASN A 86 17.41 9.38 -11.19
N LEU A 87 16.24 8.97 -11.70
CA LEU A 87 16.09 7.80 -12.56
C LEU A 87 15.64 8.18 -13.98
N PRO A 88 16.12 7.47 -15.03
CA PRO A 88 15.55 7.61 -16.36
C PRO A 88 14.06 7.25 -16.38
N PRO A 89 13.20 7.95 -17.16
CA PRO A 89 11.76 7.68 -17.22
C PRO A 89 11.40 6.22 -17.48
N LYS A 90 12.15 5.53 -18.34
CA LYS A 90 11.94 4.10 -18.65
C LYS A 90 12.09 3.19 -17.42
N GLN A 91 13.06 3.49 -16.55
CA GLN A 91 13.23 2.76 -15.30
C GLN A 91 12.06 3.04 -14.36
N LEU A 92 11.62 4.30 -14.25
CA LEU A 92 10.51 4.66 -13.38
C LEU A 92 9.19 3.99 -13.79
N TYR A 93 8.89 3.92 -15.10
CA TYR A 93 7.76 3.12 -15.60
C TYR A 93 7.88 1.64 -15.20
N THR A 94 9.08 1.07 -15.34
CA THR A 94 9.33 -0.33 -14.95
C THR A 94 9.08 -0.53 -13.47
N ASN A 95 9.65 0.33 -12.61
CA ASN A 95 9.50 0.26 -11.16
C ASN A 95 8.03 0.37 -10.74
N ASN A 96 7.28 1.31 -11.32
CA ASN A 96 5.87 1.51 -10.99
C ASN A 96 5.01 0.32 -11.42
N LEU A 97 5.20 -0.19 -12.65
CA LEU A 97 4.43 -1.34 -13.14
C LEU A 97 4.77 -2.62 -12.36
N THR A 98 6.05 -2.87 -12.07
CA THR A 98 6.44 -4.02 -11.23
C THR A 98 5.92 -3.87 -9.80
N THR A 99 5.89 -2.65 -9.25
CA THR A 99 5.24 -2.40 -7.96
C THR A 99 3.75 -2.76 -8.04
N MET A 100 3.04 -2.41 -9.10
CA MET A 100 1.63 -2.80 -9.25
C MET A 100 1.42 -4.31 -9.31
N TYR A 101 2.23 -5.01 -10.09
CA TYR A 101 2.19 -6.48 -10.09
C TYR A 101 2.39 -7.03 -8.69
N ARG A 102 3.40 -6.55 -7.96
CA ARG A 102 3.67 -7.01 -6.60
C ARG A 102 2.51 -6.75 -5.64
N GLN A 103 1.98 -5.53 -5.64
CA GLN A 103 0.99 -5.09 -4.65
C GLN A 103 -0.42 -5.64 -4.92
N VAL A 104 -0.72 -6.10 -6.15
CA VAL A 104 -2.05 -6.61 -6.53
C VAL A 104 -2.04 -8.10 -6.89
N VAL A 105 -0.90 -8.66 -7.28
CA VAL A 105 -0.76 -10.07 -7.69
C VAL A 105 0.00 -10.89 -6.64
N SER A 106 1.33 -10.73 -6.57
CA SER A 106 2.18 -11.66 -5.82
C SER A 106 2.07 -11.49 -4.31
N GLY A 107 2.09 -10.24 -3.84
CA GLY A 107 1.97 -9.89 -2.42
C GLY A 107 0.54 -9.85 -1.89
N ALA A 108 -0.47 -9.99 -2.75
CA ALA A 108 -1.89 -9.82 -2.42
C ALA A 108 -2.73 -11.07 -2.71
N LYS A 109 -2.25 -12.24 -2.28
CA LYS A 109 -2.92 -13.52 -2.57
C LYS A 109 -4.12 -13.82 -1.66
N THR A 110 -4.19 -13.20 -0.49
CA THR A 110 -5.25 -13.38 0.50
C THR A 110 -5.96 -12.06 0.80
N ALA A 111 -7.14 -12.14 1.45
CA ALA A 111 -7.88 -10.97 1.91
C ALA A 111 -7.08 -10.15 2.92
N THR A 112 -6.41 -10.79 3.87
CA THR A 112 -5.59 -10.13 4.90
C THR A 112 -4.45 -9.33 4.29
N LEU A 113 -3.77 -9.90 3.29
CA LEU A 113 -2.67 -9.21 2.60
C LEU A 113 -3.17 -8.01 1.79
N PHE A 114 -4.28 -8.14 1.06
CA PHE A 114 -4.76 -7.06 0.19
C PHE A 114 -5.58 -5.99 0.93
N LEU A 115 -6.57 -6.40 1.71
CA LEU A 115 -7.53 -5.50 2.37
C LEU A 115 -7.00 -4.97 3.70
N GLY A 116 -6.06 -5.67 4.34
CA GLY A 116 -5.52 -5.32 5.65
C GLY A 116 -6.06 -6.19 6.79
N ALA A 117 -5.51 -5.96 7.99
CA ALA A 117 -5.77 -6.78 9.16
C ALA A 117 -7.13 -6.49 9.82
N PRO A 118 -7.72 -7.48 10.53
CA PRO A 118 -8.97 -7.31 11.25
C PRO A 118 -8.96 -6.17 12.28
N TYR A 119 -9.98 -5.31 12.22
CA TYR A 119 -10.25 -4.25 13.19
C TYR A 119 -11.69 -4.32 13.70
N ARG A 120 -11.85 -4.43 15.02
CA ARG A 120 -13.14 -4.67 15.69
C ARG A 120 -13.40 -3.62 16.76
N ALA A 121 -14.66 -3.46 17.14
CA ALA A 121 -15.05 -2.56 18.23
C ALA A 121 -14.31 -2.93 19.53
N GLY A 122 -13.70 -1.92 20.17
CA GLY A 122 -12.86 -2.12 21.36
C GLY A 122 -11.44 -2.61 21.08
N GLY A 123 -11.10 -2.92 19.82
CA GLY A 123 -9.74 -3.27 19.41
C GLY A 123 -8.77 -2.09 19.37
N VAL A 124 -7.48 -2.40 19.32
CA VAL A 124 -6.40 -1.42 19.15
C VAL A 124 -6.42 -0.90 17.71
N PRO A 125 -6.37 0.43 17.47
CA PRO A 125 -6.35 0.99 16.11
C PRO A 125 -5.04 0.65 15.40
N ASN A 126 -5.06 0.73 14.06
CA ASN A 126 -3.93 0.42 13.18
C ASN A 126 -3.39 -1.04 13.27
N PRO A 127 -4.24 -2.08 13.19
CA PRO A 127 -3.77 -3.47 13.23
C PRO A 127 -2.85 -3.89 12.07
N GLY A 128 -2.84 -3.12 10.98
CA GLY A 128 -1.96 -3.30 9.82
C GLY A 128 -2.72 -3.09 8.51
N GLY A 129 -2.24 -2.15 7.69
CA GLY A 129 -2.80 -1.89 6.36
C GLY A 129 -2.45 -2.98 5.35
N GLY A 130 -3.27 -3.10 4.31
CA GLY A 130 -3.00 -4.03 3.20
C GLY A 130 -1.89 -3.54 2.26
N THR A 131 -1.54 -4.38 1.28
CA THR A 131 -0.52 -4.09 0.25
C THR A 131 -0.74 -2.74 -0.41
N LEU A 132 -1.94 -2.52 -0.97
CA LEU A 132 -2.26 -1.32 -1.74
C LEU A 132 -2.24 -0.05 -0.88
N GLU A 133 -2.69 -0.14 0.38
CA GLU A 133 -2.72 0.99 1.32
C GLU A 133 -1.30 1.50 1.64
N ASN A 134 -0.34 0.58 1.76
CA ASN A 134 1.08 0.92 1.90
C ASN A 134 1.64 1.52 0.61
N ALA A 135 1.58 0.77 -0.49
CA ALA A 135 2.05 1.21 -1.80
C ALA A 135 1.13 0.63 -2.90
N PRO A 136 0.68 1.44 -3.87
CA PRO A 136 1.12 2.81 -4.15
C PRO A 136 0.35 3.92 -3.40
N HIS A 137 -0.74 3.63 -2.68
CA HIS A 137 -1.57 4.66 -2.02
C HIS A 137 -0.74 5.65 -1.19
N GLY A 138 0.07 5.13 -0.26
CA GLY A 138 1.04 5.89 0.54
C GLY A 138 1.89 6.85 -0.30
N ALA A 139 2.50 6.32 -1.36
CA ALA A 139 3.39 7.07 -2.23
C ALA A 139 2.67 8.18 -3.01
N VAL A 140 1.44 7.94 -3.52
CA VAL A 140 0.69 8.96 -4.27
C VAL A 140 0.30 10.13 -3.37
N HIS A 141 -0.10 9.87 -2.12
CA HIS A 141 -0.36 10.92 -1.13
C HIS A 141 0.87 11.80 -0.90
N ILE A 142 2.00 11.18 -0.57
CA ILE A 142 3.24 11.88 -0.25
C ILE A 142 3.78 12.63 -1.47
N TRP A 143 3.71 12.02 -2.66
CA TRP A 143 4.16 12.65 -3.91
C TRP A 143 3.29 13.84 -4.31
N THR A 144 1.99 13.81 -4.02
CA THR A 144 1.10 14.91 -4.43
C THR A 144 1.15 16.09 -3.44
N GLY A 145 1.30 15.82 -2.15
CA GLY A 145 1.34 16.84 -1.09
C GLY A 145 2.49 17.85 -1.27
N ASP A 146 2.28 19.09 -0.88
CA ASP A 146 3.31 20.12 -1.00
C ASP A 146 4.39 19.94 0.08
N ARG A 147 5.59 19.54 -0.35
CA ARG A 147 6.75 19.31 0.51
C ARG A 147 7.17 20.53 1.34
N ASN A 148 6.70 21.73 1.01
CA ASN A 148 7.01 22.96 1.75
C ASN A 148 5.96 23.30 2.82
N GLN A 149 4.83 22.58 2.86
CA GLN A 149 3.87 22.76 3.94
C GLN A 149 4.38 22.10 5.24
N PRO A 150 4.00 22.63 6.41
CA PRO A 150 4.44 22.10 7.70
C PRO A 150 4.17 20.60 7.82
N ASN A 151 2.99 20.16 7.38
CA ASN A 151 2.52 18.79 7.53
C ASN A 151 2.35 18.07 6.19
N LEU A 152 2.91 18.57 5.08
CA LEU A 152 2.72 18.03 3.72
C LEU A 152 1.29 18.16 3.17
N GLU A 153 0.56 19.18 3.62
CA GLU A 153 -0.77 19.48 3.09
C GLU A 153 -0.75 19.67 1.56
N ASN A 154 -1.85 19.46 0.85
CA ASN A 154 -3.06 18.78 1.33
C ASN A 154 -2.89 17.25 1.29
N MET A 155 -2.58 16.70 0.11
CA MET A 155 -2.56 15.25 -0.12
C MET A 155 -1.61 14.45 0.77
N GLY A 156 -0.52 15.04 1.28
CA GLY A 156 0.47 14.32 2.10
C GLY A 156 0.06 14.08 3.56
N HIS A 157 -1.15 14.47 3.96
CA HIS A 157 -1.63 14.30 5.33
C HIS A 157 -3.14 14.05 5.41
N PHE A 158 -3.57 13.05 6.18
CA PHE A 158 -4.97 12.61 6.16
C PHE A 158 -6.02 13.66 6.58
N TYR A 159 -5.74 14.59 7.51
CA TYR A 159 -6.74 15.62 7.87
C TYR A 159 -6.99 16.64 6.73
N ALA A 160 -6.04 16.75 5.80
CA ALA A 160 -6.05 17.75 4.75
C ALA A 160 -6.27 17.15 3.35
N ALA A 161 -5.98 15.86 3.15
CA ALA A 161 -5.91 15.25 1.83
C ALA A 161 -7.15 15.50 0.96
N ALA A 162 -8.34 15.30 1.51
CA ALA A 162 -9.60 15.49 0.79
C ALA A 162 -9.97 16.96 0.49
N ARG A 163 -9.17 17.94 0.95
CA ARG A 163 -9.30 19.35 0.53
C ARG A 163 -8.85 19.55 -0.92
N ASP A 164 -7.97 18.67 -1.41
CA ASP A 164 -7.54 18.64 -2.81
C ASP A 164 -8.52 17.78 -3.64
N PRO A 165 -9.15 18.31 -4.70
CA PRO A 165 -10.05 17.54 -5.56
C PRO A 165 -9.43 16.27 -6.18
N ILE A 166 -8.11 16.19 -6.35
CA ILE A 166 -7.45 15.00 -6.91
C ILE A 166 -7.49 13.79 -5.96
N PHE A 167 -7.73 14.02 -4.66
CA PHE A 167 -7.94 12.96 -3.66
C PHE A 167 -9.00 11.96 -4.13
N PHE A 168 -10.15 12.45 -4.61
CA PHE A 168 -11.25 11.61 -5.03
C PHE A 168 -10.90 10.80 -6.28
N ALA A 169 -10.11 11.35 -7.21
CA ALA A 169 -9.63 10.59 -8.37
C ALA A 169 -8.55 9.55 -8.00
N HIS A 170 -7.68 9.86 -7.03
CA HIS A 170 -6.72 8.90 -6.49
C HIS A 170 -7.44 7.72 -5.84
N HIS A 171 -8.34 7.98 -4.89
CA HIS A 171 -9.10 6.93 -4.21
C HIS A 171 -10.06 6.19 -5.16
N SER A 172 -10.56 6.83 -6.21
CA SER A 172 -11.33 6.16 -7.25
C SER A 172 -10.48 5.09 -7.97
N ASN A 173 -9.18 5.33 -8.19
CA ASN A 173 -8.32 4.26 -8.71
C ASN A 173 -7.97 3.20 -7.65
N CYS A 174 -7.86 3.56 -6.36
CA CYS A 174 -7.74 2.57 -5.29
C CYS A 174 -8.98 1.66 -5.22
N ASP A 175 -10.19 2.22 -5.34
CA ASP A 175 -11.43 1.44 -5.38
C ASP A 175 -11.49 0.53 -6.63
N ARG A 176 -11.03 1.03 -7.78
CA ARG A 176 -10.85 0.24 -9.01
C ARG A 176 -9.91 -0.95 -8.78
N MET A 177 -8.82 -0.77 -8.03
CA MET A 177 -7.89 -1.87 -7.73
C MET A 177 -8.55 -3.00 -6.93
N TRP A 178 -9.48 -2.71 -6.02
CA TRP A 178 -10.23 -3.76 -5.31
C TRP A 178 -11.06 -4.61 -6.29
N THR A 179 -11.69 -3.97 -7.27
CA THR A 179 -12.46 -4.66 -8.30
C THR A 179 -11.56 -5.50 -9.21
N ILE A 180 -10.41 -4.97 -9.64
CA ILE A 180 -9.42 -5.71 -10.43
C ILE A 180 -8.90 -6.91 -9.64
N TRP A 181 -8.49 -6.72 -8.38
CA TRP A 181 -7.96 -7.77 -7.52
C TRP A 181 -8.90 -8.99 -7.45
N LYS A 182 -10.20 -8.78 -7.26
CA LYS A 182 -11.20 -9.88 -7.24
C LYS A 182 -11.34 -10.59 -8.58
N SER A 183 -11.11 -9.90 -9.69
CA SER A 183 -11.21 -10.48 -11.03
C SER A 183 -10.04 -11.42 -11.38
N LEU A 184 -8.91 -11.33 -10.65
CA LEU A 184 -7.72 -12.16 -10.87
C LEU A 184 -7.85 -13.61 -10.39
N GLY A 185 -8.95 -13.96 -9.71
CA GLY A 185 -9.22 -15.33 -9.24
C GLY A 185 -8.32 -15.82 -8.10
N GLY A 186 -8.35 -17.14 -7.86
CA GLY A 186 -7.67 -17.78 -6.72
C GLY A 186 -8.34 -17.46 -5.38
N ASN A 187 -7.55 -17.20 -4.34
CA ASN A 187 -8.02 -16.84 -3.00
C ASN A 187 -8.31 -15.35 -2.82
N ARG A 188 -8.36 -14.58 -3.92
CA ARG A 188 -8.65 -13.14 -3.92
C ARG A 188 -10.14 -12.89 -3.74
N LYS A 189 -10.62 -13.12 -2.51
CA LYS A 189 -12.03 -13.03 -2.11
C LYS A 189 -12.16 -12.11 -0.91
N ASP A 190 -13.28 -11.40 -0.83
CA ASP A 190 -13.60 -10.58 0.34
C ASP A 190 -13.70 -11.44 1.62
N PHE A 191 -13.48 -10.82 2.78
CA PHE A 191 -13.69 -11.49 4.06
C PHE A 191 -15.14 -11.95 4.21
N THR A 192 -15.32 -13.12 4.81
CA THR A 192 -16.63 -13.65 5.22
C THR A 192 -16.91 -13.46 6.71
N ASP A 193 -15.96 -12.85 7.43
CA ASP A 193 -16.06 -12.56 8.85
C ASP A 193 -17.28 -11.64 9.13
N PRO A 194 -18.21 -12.04 10.01
CA PRO A 194 -19.38 -11.22 10.37
C PRO A 194 -19.03 -9.83 10.90
N ASP A 195 -17.91 -9.65 11.59
CA ASP A 195 -17.48 -8.35 12.11
C ASP A 195 -17.07 -7.41 10.98
N PHE A 196 -16.40 -7.94 9.95
CA PHE A 196 -16.11 -7.18 8.74
C PHE A 196 -17.41 -6.84 7.99
N LEU A 197 -18.25 -7.84 7.71
CA LEU A 197 -19.46 -7.68 6.90
C LEU A 197 -20.47 -6.72 7.53
N ASN A 198 -20.59 -6.73 8.86
CA ASN A 198 -21.54 -5.89 9.60
C ASN A 198 -20.92 -4.59 10.12
N ALA A 199 -19.63 -4.35 9.90
CA ALA A 199 -19.04 -3.04 10.16
C ALA A 199 -19.84 -1.97 9.40
N GLY A 200 -20.14 -0.88 10.09
CA GLY A 200 -21.05 0.15 9.58
C GLY A 200 -20.45 1.54 9.67
N PHE A 201 -20.79 2.37 8.68
CA PHE A 201 -20.36 3.76 8.58
C PHE A 201 -21.57 4.68 8.50
N LEU A 202 -21.36 5.95 8.83
CA LEU A 202 -22.38 6.99 8.72
C LEU A 202 -21.88 8.05 7.74
N PHE A 203 -22.69 8.34 6.72
CA PHE A 203 -22.41 9.38 5.72
C PHE A 203 -23.65 10.23 5.49
N TYR A 204 -23.47 11.48 5.07
CA TYR A 204 -24.56 12.28 4.53
C TYR A 204 -24.76 11.95 3.04
N ASP A 205 -26.00 11.76 2.62
CA ASP A 205 -26.37 11.58 1.21
C ASP A 205 -26.61 12.91 0.48
N GLU A 206 -26.96 12.85 -0.81
CA GLU A 206 -27.28 14.02 -1.63
C GLU A 206 -28.52 14.80 -1.18
N LYS A 207 -29.31 14.23 -0.26
CA LYS A 207 -30.51 14.84 0.35
C LYS A 207 -30.24 15.35 1.77
N LYS A 208 -28.97 15.41 2.18
CA LYS A 208 -28.53 15.84 3.51
C LYS A 208 -29.09 14.94 4.62
N GLN A 209 -29.39 13.69 4.32
CA GLN A 209 -29.84 12.70 5.30
C GLN A 209 -28.64 11.90 5.80
N LEU A 210 -28.61 11.64 7.11
CA LEU A 210 -27.60 10.77 7.71
C LEU A 210 -27.97 9.31 7.41
N VAL A 211 -27.16 8.63 6.61
CA VAL A 211 -27.37 7.26 6.16
C VAL A 211 -26.36 6.34 6.84
N LYS A 212 -26.87 5.24 7.42
CA LYS A 212 -26.05 4.13 7.87
C LYS A 212 -25.88 3.12 6.74
N VAL A 213 -24.64 2.77 6.44
CA VAL A 213 -24.27 1.76 5.45
C VAL A 213 -23.47 0.64 6.11
N THR A 214 -23.46 -0.54 5.49
CA THR A 214 -22.66 -1.68 5.97
C THR A 214 -21.73 -2.22 4.89
N VAL A 215 -20.61 -2.80 5.29
CA VAL A 215 -19.58 -3.32 4.37
C VAL A 215 -20.14 -4.35 3.39
N LYS A 216 -20.99 -5.29 3.87
CA LYS A 216 -21.59 -6.32 3.00
C LYS A 216 -22.36 -5.74 1.80
N ASP A 217 -22.93 -4.55 1.94
CA ASP A 217 -23.76 -3.94 0.89
C ASP A 217 -22.91 -3.34 -0.24
N CYS A 218 -21.62 -3.01 0.00
CA CYS A 218 -20.71 -2.44 -0.99
C CYS A 218 -19.75 -3.44 -1.65
N LEU A 219 -19.81 -4.73 -1.32
CA LEU A 219 -18.89 -5.72 -1.90
C LEU A 219 -19.09 -5.89 -3.41
N LYS A 220 -20.33 -5.69 -3.89
CA LYS A 220 -20.72 -5.75 -5.30
C LYS A 220 -20.99 -4.35 -5.82
N GLN A 221 -20.26 -3.92 -6.86
CA GLN A 221 -20.42 -2.58 -7.42
C GLN A 221 -21.81 -2.38 -8.05
N GLU A 222 -22.45 -3.45 -8.51
CA GLU A 222 -23.80 -3.44 -9.09
C GLU A 222 -24.84 -2.95 -8.08
N ASN A 223 -24.66 -3.25 -6.79
CA ASN A 223 -25.53 -2.75 -5.71
C ASN A 223 -25.45 -1.22 -5.60
N LEU A 224 -24.29 -0.65 -5.92
CA LEU A 224 -24.00 0.78 -5.87
C LEU A 224 -24.18 1.47 -7.23
N ARG A 225 -24.49 0.70 -8.28
CA ARG A 225 -24.84 1.18 -9.64
C ARG A 225 -23.75 2.01 -10.34
N TYR A 226 -22.49 1.69 -10.09
CA TYR A 226 -21.36 2.22 -10.86
C TYR A 226 -20.47 1.08 -11.37
N LYS A 227 -19.64 1.39 -12.35
CA LYS A 227 -18.55 0.52 -12.81
C LYS A 227 -17.43 1.38 -13.38
N TYR A 228 -16.23 0.83 -13.40
CA TYR A 228 -15.10 1.48 -14.06
C TYR A 228 -15.14 1.25 -15.57
N GLN A 229 -14.63 2.22 -16.32
CA GLN A 229 -14.33 2.01 -17.73
C GLN A 229 -13.24 0.95 -17.87
N ASP A 230 -13.45 0.01 -18.79
CA ASP A 230 -12.43 -0.98 -19.15
C ASP A 230 -11.26 -0.27 -19.86
N VAL A 231 -10.08 -0.37 -19.26
CA VAL A 231 -8.82 0.15 -19.79
C VAL A 231 -7.74 -0.92 -19.62
N GLU A 232 -6.69 -0.83 -20.42
CA GLU A 232 -5.58 -1.77 -20.35
C GLU A 232 -4.95 -1.81 -18.96
N ILE A 233 -4.55 -3.01 -18.53
CA ILE A 233 -3.89 -3.29 -17.25
C ILE A 233 -2.46 -3.79 -17.54
N PRO A 234 -1.53 -2.89 -17.92
CA PRO A 234 -0.23 -3.28 -18.49
C PRO A 234 0.68 -3.97 -17.47
N TRP A 235 0.47 -3.74 -16.17
CA TRP A 235 1.28 -4.32 -15.11
C TRP A 235 1.04 -5.83 -14.90
N LEU A 236 0.01 -6.43 -15.49
CA LEU A 236 -0.19 -7.89 -15.39
C LEU A 236 0.96 -8.70 -16.00
N GLN A 237 1.76 -8.10 -16.87
CA GLN A 237 2.90 -8.73 -17.54
C GLN A 237 4.27 -8.28 -16.98
N THR A 238 4.27 -7.57 -15.85
CA THR A 238 5.49 -6.98 -15.27
C THR A 238 5.88 -7.65 -13.96
N LYS A 239 5.83 -8.99 -13.91
CA LYS A 239 6.35 -9.77 -12.78
C LYS A 239 7.80 -9.33 -12.46
N PRO A 240 8.17 -9.17 -11.17
CA PRO A 240 9.55 -8.94 -10.77
C PRO A 240 10.51 -9.95 -11.39
N LYS A 241 11.75 -9.52 -11.65
CA LYS A 241 12.75 -10.38 -12.27
C LYS A 241 13.56 -11.08 -11.19
N PRO A 242 13.83 -12.39 -11.29
CA PRO A 242 14.78 -13.04 -10.41
C PRO A 242 16.20 -12.54 -10.71
N PRO A 243 17.13 -12.61 -9.76
CA PRO A 243 18.54 -12.30 -9.99
C PRO A 243 19.11 -13.15 -11.13
N LYS A 244 19.96 -12.54 -11.97
CA LYS A 244 20.48 -13.19 -13.19
C LYS A 244 21.44 -14.36 -12.92
N ALA A 245 21.91 -14.56 -11.69
CA ALA A 245 22.75 -15.71 -11.34
C ALA A 245 22.78 -15.96 -9.83
N ARG A 246 21.96 -16.91 -9.34
CA ARG A 246 22.31 -17.72 -8.15
C ARG A 246 23.50 -18.68 -8.44
N ALA A 247 24.04 -18.61 -9.66
CA ALA A 247 25.08 -19.48 -10.21
C ALA A 247 26.51 -19.05 -9.83
N VAL A 248 26.71 -18.41 -8.67
CA VAL A 248 28.02 -18.35 -8.01
C VAL A 248 27.75 -18.44 -6.51
N GLU A 249 27.54 -19.68 -6.06
CA GLU A 249 28.07 -20.19 -4.82
C GLU A 249 27.21 -20.17 -3.54
N ARG A 250 26.84 -21.40 -3.16
CA ARG A 250 27.04 -21.99 -1.82
C ARG A 250 28.35 -21.61 -1.07
N LYS A 251 29.17 -20.65 -1.52
CA LYS A 251 30.42 -20.20 -0.87
C LYS A 251 30.20 -19.06 0.12
N ILE A 252 28.98 -18.54 0.28
CA ILE A 252 28.62 -17.72 1.46
C ILE A 252 27.54 -18.41 2.32
N ALA A 253 27.73 -19.71 2.57
CA ALA A 253 27.44 -20.28 3.89
C ALA A 253 28.29 -19.62 5.02
N GLN A 254 28.96 -18.49 4.74
CA GLN A 254 30.05 -17.86 5.50
C GLN A 254 29.99 -16.31 5.40
N LYS A 255 28.87 -15.71 5.80
CA LYS A 255 28.90 -14.41 6.50
C LYS A 255 28.05 -14.53 7.76
N ARG A 256 28.43 -15.49 8.61
CA ARG A 256 28.02 -15.56 10.02
C ARG A 256 28.68 -14.41 10.79
N SER A 257 28.23 -13.21 10.50
CA SER A 257 28.25 -12.08 11.43
C SER A 257 26.98 -11.25 11.18
N VAL A 258 25.84 -11.93 11.10
CA VAL A 258 24.59 -11.27 11.46
C VAL A 258 24.70 -11.10 12.97
N ASP A 259 24.94 -9.87 13.41
CA ASP A 259 24.95 -9.55 14.84
C ASP A 259 23.68 -10.11 15.47
N THR A 260 23.80 -10.71 16.66
CA THR A 260 22.64 -11.11 17.45
C THR A 260 21.76 -9.89 17.63
N THR A 261 20.68 -9.84 16.87
CA THR A 261 19.76 -8.71 16.84
C THR A 261 18.86 -8.83 18.06
N THR A 262 18.88 -7.83 18.92
CA THR A 262 18.03 -7.77 20.10
C THR A 262 16.79 -6.94 19.77
N PHE A 263 15.63 -7.46 20.15
CA PHE A 263 14.37 -6.75 20.02
C PHE A 263 14.07 -5.91 21.27
N PRO A 264 13.40 -4.75 21.14
CA PRO A 264 12.95 -4.15 19.88
C PRO A 264 14.12 -3.57 19.06
N ILE A 265 14.08 -3.75 17.75
CA ILE A 265 15.04 -3.18 16.80
C ILE A 265 14.74 -1.70 16.65
N ILE A 266 15.75 -0.84 16.78
CA ILE A 266 15.66 0.57 16.37
C ILE A 266 16.08 0.66 14.90
N LEU A 267 15.19 1.17 14.03
CA LEU A 267 15.42 1.24 12.59
C LEU A 267 16.04 2.58 12.17
N ASP A 268 17.23 2.89 12.67
CA ASP A 268 17.99 4.11 12.34
C ASP A 268 18.97 3.94 11.16
N LYS A 269 19.26 2.68 10.80
CA LYS A 269 20.13 2.23 9.71
C LYS A 269 19.60 0.93 9.10
N THR A 270 20.26 0.47 8.03
CA THR A 270 19.96 -0.84 7.44
C THR A 270 20.16 -1.95 8.47
N VAL A 271 19.12 -2.79 8.62
CA VAL A 271 19.14 -3.98 9.48
C VAL A 271 19.12 -5.22 8.61
N LYS A 272 19.98 -6.18 8.92
CA LYS A 272 20.02 -7.49 8.26
C LYS A 272 19.91 -8.58 9.34
N LEU A 273 18.97 -9.50 9.19
CA LEU A 273 18.77 -10.61 10.12
C LEU A 273 18.32 -11.88 9.42
N LEU A 274 18.72 -13.04 9.94
CA LEU A 274 18.19 -14.33 9.50
C LEU A 274 16.85 -14.61 10.18
N VAL A 275 15.82 -14.89 9.41
CA VAL A 275 14.49 -15.23 9.90
C VAL A 275 14.19 -16.67 9.53
N LYS A 276 13.86 -17.48 10.55
CA LYS A 276 13.56 -18.90 10.36
C LYS A 276 12.24 -19.08 9.65
N ARG A 277 12.22 -20.05 8.74
CA ARG A 277 11.00 -20.46 8.05
C ARG A 277 10.27 -21.53 8.86
N PRO A 278 8.92 -21.50 8.88
CA PRO A 278 8.12 -22.51 9.60
C PRO A 278 8.13 -23.88 8.92
N LYS A 279 8.44 -23.92 7.62
CA LYS A 279 8.64 -25.16 6.85
C LYS A 279 9.88 -25.00 5.97
N THR A 280 10.85 -25.89 6.15
CA THR A 280 12.18 -25.80 5.52
C THR A 280 12.32 -26.71 4.30
N THR A 281 11.21 -27.25 3.79
CA THR A 281 11.17 -28.03 2.55
C THR A 281 10.14 -27.42 1.61
N SER A 282 10.42 -27.48 0.32
CA SER A 282 9.53 -27.00 -0.73
C SER A 282 8.11 -27.54 -0.54
N ARG A 283 7.14 -26.63 -0.72
CA ARG A 283 5.71 -26.92 -0.58
C ARG A 283 5.14 -27.33 -1.92
N SER A 284 4.20 -28.27 -1.90
CA SER A 284 3.45 -28.60 -3.11
C SER A 284 2.65 -27.39 -3.60
N LYS A 285 2.34 -27.34 -4.90
CA LYS A 285 1.50 -26.28 -5.48
C LYS A 285 0.18 -26.12 -4.71
N LYS A 286 -0.45 -27.23 -4.31
CA LYS A 286 -1.69 -27.21 -3.52
C LYS A 286 -1.50 -26.56 -2.15
N GLU A 287 -0.44 -26.90 -1.42
CA GLU A 287 -0.17 -26.29 -0.11
C GLU A 287 0.08 -24.78 -0.22
N LYS A 288 0.75 -24.33 -1.29
CA LYS A 288 0.99 -22.91 -1.58
C LYS A 288 -0.29 -22.17 -1.97
N GLU A 289 -1.19 -22.84 -2.67
CA GLU A 289 -2.51 -22.31 -3.01
C GLU A 289 -3.45 -22.26 -1.80
N GLU A 290 -3.30 -23.15 -0.82
CA GLU A 290 -4.13 -23.18 0.39
C GLU A 290 -3.65 -22.21 1.48
N LYS A 291 -2.33 -22.03 1.62
CA LYS A 291 -1.73 -21.17 2.64
C LYS A 291 -0.61 -20.33 2.03
N GLU A 292 -0.67 -19.03 2.24
CA GLU A 292 0.42 -18.14 1.82
C GLU A 292 1.50 -18.12 2.91
N GLU A 293 2.77 -18.30 2.54
CA GLU A 293 3.87 -18.02 3.46
C GLU A 293 4.09 -16.51 3.48
N ILE A 294 4.05 -15.91 4.68
CA ILE A 294 4.10 -14.47 4.87
C ILE A 294 5.25 -14.08 5.81
N LEU A 295 5.91 -12.97 5.49
CA LEU A 295 6.83 -12.28 6.39
C LEU A 295 6.04 -11.21 7.16
N VAL A 296 6.18 -11.22 8.48
CA VAL A 296 5.45 -10.33 9.39
C VAL A 296 6.43 -9.52 10.22
N LEU A 297 6.34 -8.19 10.12
CA LEU A 297 7.04 -7.26 11.01
C LEU A 297 6.01 -6.76 12.03
N ASN A 298 6.15 -7.20 13.28
CA ASN A 298 5.22 -6.95 14.37
C ASN A 298 5.69 -5.78 15.24
N GLY A 299 4.72 -5.08 15.83
CA GLY A 299 4.98 -4.02 16.79
C GLY A 299 5.82 -2.89 16.19
N ILE A 300 5.55 -2.51 14.94
CA ILE A 300 6.17 -1.34 14.33
C ILE A 300 5.64 -0.12 15.09
N GLU A 301 6.45 0.44 15.99
CA GLU A 301 6.09 1.60 16.79
C GLU A 301 6.67 2.87 16.17
N LEU A 302 5.81 3.87 16.00
CA LEU A 302 6.18 5.18 15.46
C LEU A 302 5.25 6.27 15.98
N SER A 303 5.70 7.53 15.91
CA SER A 303 4.84 8.69 16.16
C SER A 303 3.78 8.82 15.06
N ARG A 304 2.55 9.20 15.43
CA ARG A 304 1.44 9.35 14.48
C ARG A 304 1.68 10.40 13.40
N GLY A 305 2.37 11.49 13.76
CA GLY A 305 2.75 12.56 12.84
C GLY A 305 4.00 12.25 12.01
N ALA A 306 4.64 11.10 12.23
CA ALA A 306 5.87 10.75 11.54
C ALA A 306 5.59 10.30 10.10
N LEU A 307 6.25 10.94 9.14
CA LEU A 307 6.43 10.33 7.83
C LEU A 307 7.48 9.22 7.98
N VAL A 308 7.08 7.98 7.73
CA VAL A 308 7.95 6.81 7.84
C VAL A 308 7.85 5.99 6.56
N LYS A 309 9.00 5.63 6.01
CA LYS A 309 9.10 4.65 4.93
C LYS A 309 10.32 3.77 5.12
N PHE A 310 10.14 2.48 4.92
CA PHE A 310 11.26 1.54 4.81
C PHE A 310 10.91 0.44 3.82
N ASP A 311 11.94 -0.08 3.17
CA ASP A 311 11.82 -1.17 2.21
C ASP A 311 12.34 -2.47 2.82
N VAL A 312 11.74 -3.59 2.41
CA VAL A 312 12.04 -4.92 2.91
C VAL A 312 12.49 -5.79 1.74
N PHE A 313 13.60 -6.48 1.95
CA PHE A 313 14.22 -7.38 0.99
C PHE A 313 14.44 -8.77 1.58
N ILE A 314 14.43 -9.80 0.73
CA ILE A 314 14.83 -11.17 1.06
C ILE A 314 16.01 -11.56 0.17
N ASN A 315 17.08 -12.05 0.80
CA ASN A 315 18.29 -12.53 0.15
C ASN A 315 18.91 -11.52 -0.84
N ASP A 316 18.76 -10.22 -0.57
CA ASP A 316 19.39 -9.16 -1.35
C ASP A 316 20.85 -8.93 -0.94
N GLU A 317 21.72 -8.97 -1.94
CA GLU A 317 23.16 -8.74 -1.81
C GLU A 317 23.62 -7.44 -2.49
N ASP A 318 22.78 -6.82 -3.33
CA ASP A 318 23.19 -5.79 -4.31
C ASP A 318 22.37 -4.48 -4.25
N GLU A 319 21.55 -4.25 -3.21
CA GLU A 319 20.70 -3.05 -3.06
C GLU A 319 19.80 -2.82 -4.29
N VAL A 320 19.11 -3.87 -4.71
CA VAL A 320 18.31 -3.87 -5.94
C VAL A 320 17.08 -2.96 -5.84
N GLY A 321 16.52 -2.58 -6.99
CA GLY A 321 15.30 -1.77 -7.07
C GLY A 321 14.00 -2.59 -7.00
N PRO A 322 12.83 -1.91 -7.01
CA PRO A 322 11.51 -2.55 -6.98
C PRO A 322 11.23 -3.51 -8.15
N GLU A 323 12.02 -3.48 -9.21
CA GLU A 323 11.92 -4.41 -10.34
C GLU A 323 12.41 -5.84 -10.03
N SER A 324 13.13 -6.03 -8.91
CA SER A 324 13.77 -7.29 -8.53
C SER A 324 12.91 -8.13 -7.60
N SER A 325 13.09 -9.45 -7.63
CA SER A 325 12.30 -10.39 -6.79
C SER A 325 12.71 -10.33 -5.32
N GLU A 326 13.95 -9.95 -5.04
CA GLU A 326 14.46 -9.72 -3.69
C GLU A 326 13.72 -8.57 -3.00
N PHE A 327 13.22 -7.58 -3.74
CA PHE A 327 12.37 -6.53 -3.18
C PHE A 327 11.00 -7.12 -2.84
N VAL A 328 10.71 -7.22 -1.54
CA VAL A 328 9.50 -7.86 -1.01
C VAL A 328 8.36 -6.87 -0.86
N GLY A 329 8.66 -5.64 -0.45
CA GLY A 329 7.65 -4.62 -0.23
C GLY A 329 8.16 -3.43 0.56
N THR A 330 7.22 -2.55 0.89
CA THR A 330 7.48 -1.28 1.57
C THR A 330 6.43 -1.10 2.67
N PHE A 331 6.87 -0.57 3.80
CA PHE A 331 5.97 0.08 4.76
C PHE A 331 5.96 1.58 4.49
N THR A 332 4.77 2.19 4.45
CA THR A 332 4.62 3.65 4.35
C THR A 332 3.60 4.12 5.38
N ASN A 333 4.00 5.04 6.26
CA ASN A 333 3.07 5.77 7.11
C ASN A 333 2.82 7.17 6.53
N ILE A 334 1.55 7.47 6.22
CA ILE A 334 1.11 8.84 5.96
C ILE A 334 0.83 9.49 7.33
N PRO A 335 1.39 10.67 7.62
CA PRO A 335 1.13 11.38 8.87
C PRO A 335 -0.35 11.56 9.19
N GLN A 336 -0.68 11.34 10.47
CA GLN A 336 -1.99 11.59 11.04
C GLN A 336 -1.84 12.21 12.44
N ASN A 337 -2.53 13.30 12.73
CA ASN A 337 -2.45 13.99 14.04
C ASN A 337 -3.73 13.75 14.87
N HIS A 338 -4.42 12.64 14.61
CA HIS A 338 -5.61 12.22 15.33
C HIS A 338 -5.31 10.96 16.16
N GLY A 339 -5.70 10.99 17.43
CA GLY A 339 -5.45 9.92 18.39
C GLY A 339 -5.22 10.50 19.79
N LYS A 340 -5.30 9.64 20.82
CA LYS A 340 -4.98 10.05 22.19
C LYS A 340 -3.50 9.96 22.49
N ASP A 341 -2.85 8.93 21.97
CA ASP A 341 -1.44 8.64 22.20
C ASP A 341 -0.58 9.21 21.08
N GLU A 342 0.60 9.73 21.43
CA GLU A 342 1.56 10.29 20.47
C GLU A 342 2.09 9.24 19.50
N ASN A 343 2.30 8.02 20.01
CA ASN A 343 2.76 6.86 19.26
C ASN A 343 1.62 5.87 19.03
N PHE A 344 1.80 5.00 18.05
CA PHE A 344 0.97 3.82 17.85
C PHE A 344 1.83 2.66 17.35
N LYS A 345 1.31 1.44 17.53
CA LYS A 345 1.90 0.22 16.98
C LYS A 345 1.07 -0.28 15.82
N THR A 346 1.74 -0.80 14.81
CA THR A 346 1.13 -1.43 13.63
C THR A 346 1.95 -2.66 13.21
N CYS A 347 1.54 -3.28 12.12
CA CYS A 347 2.17 -4.46 11.57
C CYS A 347 2.23 -4.36 10.03
N LEU A 348 3.31 -4.87 9.45
CA LEU A 348 3.45 -5.08 8.01
C LEU A 348 3.44 -6.58 7.71
N ARG A 349 2.58 -7.00 6.79
CA ARG A 349 2.50 -8.37 6.28
C ARG A 349 2.83 -8.40 4.80
N LEU A 350 3.74 -9.28 4.41
CA LEU A 350 4.22 -9.40 3.04
C LEU A 350 4.11 -10.86 2.60
N GLY A 351 3.42 -11.13 1.49
CA GLY A 351 3.41 -12.45 0.87
C GLY A 351 4.76 -12.78 0.25
N ILE A 352 5.35 -13.92 0.63
CA ILE A 352 6.71 -14.30 0.21
C ILE A 352 6.78 -15.61 -0.55
N THR A 353 5.68 -16.35 -0.74
CA THR A 353 5.75 -17.66 -1.41
C THR A 353 6.34 -17.58 -2.82
N GLU A 354 5.89 -16.61 -3.62
CA GLU A 354 6.41 -16.41 -4.98
C GLU A 354 7.86 -15.90 -4.98
N ILE A 355 8.24 -15.14 -3.95
CA ILE A 355 9.60 -14.63 -3.78
C ILE A 355 10.55 -15.77 -3.45
N LEU A 356 10.15 -16.69 -2.57
CA LEU A 356 10.94 -17.89 -2.27
C LEU A 356 11.12 -18.77 -3.51
N GLU A 357 10.12 -18.88 -4.38
CA GLU A 357 10.23 -19.57 -5.67
C GLU A 357 11.22 -18.85 -6.61
N ASP A 358 11.06 -17.53 -6.81
CA ASP A 358 11.90 -16.74 -7.71
C ASP A 358 13.36 -16.70 -7.28
N LEU A 359 13.61 -16.80 -5.96
CA LEU A 359 14.94 -16.81 -5.35
C LEU A 359 15.47 -18.23 -5.09
N ASP A 360 14.73 -19.28 -5.47
CA ASP A 360 15.07 -20.69 -5.25
C ASP A 360 15.32 -21.02 -3.74
N ALA A 361 14.70 -20.27 -2.84
CA ALA A 361 14.89 -20.34 -1.38
C ALA A 361 13.85 -21.24 -0.66
N GLU A 362 13.15 -22.09 -1.40
CA GLU A 362 12.05 -22.91 -0.87
C GLU A 362 12.49 -24.02 0.08
N ASP A 363 13.73 -24.46 -0.03
CA ASP A 363 14.35 -25.50 0.80
C ASP A 363 15.34 -24.92 1.83
N ASP A 364 15.40 -23.59 1.97
CA ASP A 364 16.28 -22.94 2.94
C ASP A 364 15.64 -22.96 4.34
N ASP A 365 16.43 -23.21 5.39
CA ASP A 365 15.96 -23.19 6.79
C ASP A 365 15.61 -21.78 7.28
N ASP A 366 16.38 -20.80 6.81
CA ASP A 366 16.25 -19.38 7.11
C ASP A 366 16.48 -18.54 5.85
N VAL A 367 15.96 -17.32 5.87
CA VAL A 367 16.19 -16.32 4.83
C VAL A 367 16.78 -15.05 5.43
N LEU A 368 17.64 -14.38 4.67
CA LEU A 368 18.22 -13.10 5.08
C LEU A 368 17.22 -11.98 4.77
N VAL A 369 16.58 -11.45 5.81
CA VAL A 369 15.73 -10.27 5.70
C VAL A 369 16.60 -9.02 5.85
N THR A 370 16.51 -8.11 4.88
CA THR A 370 17.14 -6.79 4.92
C THR A 370 16.07 -5.70 4.98
N ILE A 371 16.13 -4.82 5.97
CA ILE A 371 15.22 -3.69 6.13
C ILE A 371 16.01 -2.40 5.98
N ILE A 372 15.60 -1.56 5.02
CA ILE A 372 16.29 -0.32 4.68
C ILE A 372 15.38 0.87 5.04
N PRO A 373 15.66 1.63 6.12
CA PRO A 373 14.95 2.87 6.38
C PRO A 373 15.24 3.88 5.27
N ARG A 374 14.19 4.53 4.76
CA ARG A 374 14.31 5.55 3.72
C ARG A 374 14.28 6.93 4.35
N ASP A 375 15.36 7.67 4.15
CA ASP A 375 15.48 9.05 4.64
C ASP A 375 14.65 10.00 3.77
N SER A 376 13.74 10.73 4.40
CA SER A 376 12.88 11.69 3.72
C SER A 376 13.48 13.09 3.59
N GLY A 377 14.73 13.27 4.03
CA GLY A 377 15.38 14.59 4.14
C GLY A 377 14.74 15.50 5.19
N ARG A 378 13.81 14.97 6.01
CA ARG A 378 13.19 15.66 7.15
C ARG A 378 13.77 15.09 8.45
N VAL A 379 13.27 15.57 9.59
CA VAL A 379 13.67 15.04 10.91
C VAL A 379 13.46 13.53 10.94
N LYS A 380 14.53 12.80 11.29
CA LYS A 380 14.48 11.35 11.44
C LYS A 380 13.56 10.98 12.60
N ASN A 381 12.51 10.24 12.28
CA ASN A 381 11.60 9.68 13.27
C ASN A 381 12.16 8.36 13.77
N VAL A 382 12.11 8.15 15.09
CA VAL A 382 12.47 6.85 15.67
C VAL A 382 11.36 5.87 15.34
N VAL A 383 11.74 4.76 14.73
CA VAL A 383 10.85 3.62 14.46
C VAL A 383 11.46 2.42 15.14
N THR A 384 10.64 1.68 15.89
CA THR A 384 11.05 0.40 16.45
C THR A 384 10.23 -0.75 15.89
N ILE A 385 10.81 -1.95 15.86
CA ILE A 385 10.15 -3.19 15.44
C ILE A 385 10.32 -4.19 16.57
N GLU A 386 9.22 -4.73 17.10
CA GLU A 386 9.26 -5.62 18.28
C GLU A 386 9.57 -7.07 17.93
N ASP A 387 9.21 -7.52 16.73
CA ASP A 387 9.38 -8.90 16.32
C ASP A 387 9.30 -9.05 14.79
N ILE A 388 10.01 -10.04 14.24
CA ILE A 388 10.00 -10.38 12.81
C ILE A 388 9.92 -11.89 12.67
N VAL A 389 8.84 -12.37 12.04
CA VAL A 389 8.57 -13.81 11.89
C VAL A 389 8.10 -14.17 10.49
N ILE A 390 8.29 -15.43 10.11
CA ILE A 390 7.64 -16.02 8.94
C ILE A 390 6.60 -17.01 9.44
N GLU A 391 5.37 -16.88 8.94
CA GLU A 391 4.24 -17.74 9.28
C GLU A 391 3.38 -18.04 8.05
N PHE A 392 2.30 -18.81 8.25
CA PHE A 392 1.32 -19.10 7.20
C PHE A 392 0.02 -18.35 7.47
N ASP A 393 -0.46 -17.61 6.47
CA ASP A 393 -1.79 -16.98 6.43
C ASP A 393 -2.84 -17.92 5.86
#